data_AF-A0A1E5SYK5-F1
#
_entry.id   AF-A0A1E5SYK5-F1
#
_cell.length_a   1.000
_cell.length_b   1.000
_cell.length_c   1.000
_cell.angle_alpha   90.00
_cell.angle_beta   90.00
_cell.angle_gamma   90.00
#
_symmetry.space_group_name_H-M   'P 1'
#
loop_
_entity.id
_entity.type
_entity.pdbx_description
1 polymer ?
#
loop_
_entity_poly.entity_id
_entity_poly.type
_entity_poly.pdbx_seq_one_letter_code
_entity_poly.pdbx_strand_id
1 'polypeptide(L)' 'MGLFWDLIQQSQIEEQRDRASTLEDRVAYLENELRDTQVLLVKTLKALEEHLGKDIDGDGVAG' A
#
# COMPACT_ATOMS: atom_id res chain seq x y z
N MET A 1 28.47 23.76 22.91
CA MET A 1 27.06 23.37 23.11
C MET A 1 27.05 22.42 24.29
N GLY A 2 26.22 22.66 25.30
CA GLY A 2 26.24 21.86 26.54
C GLY A 2 25.51 20.52 26.38
N LEU A 3 25.80 19.56 27.26
CA LEU A 3 25.21 18.20 27.26
C LEU A 3 23.67 18.20 27.15
N PHE A 4 23.00 19.19 27.75
CA PHE A 4 21.54 19.33 27.67
C PHE A 4 21.04 19.61 26.24
N TRP A 5 21.77 20.41 25.48
CA TRP A 5 21.40 20.72 24.09
C TRP A 5 21.61 19.52 23.17
N ASP A 6 22.69 18.76 23.38
CA ASP A 6 22.98 17.55 22.61
C ASP A 6 21.91 16.47 22.86
N LEU A 7 21.46 16.30 24.11
CA LEU A 7 20.38 15.37 24.47
C LEU A 7 19.04 15.74 23.83
N ILE A 8 18.68 17.03 23.84
CA ILE A 8 17.45 17.52 23.19
C ILE A 8 17.51 17.34 21.67
N GLN A 9 18.68 17.54 21.06
CA GLN A 9 18.85 17.31 19.63
C GLN A 9 18.71 15.84 19.28
N GLN A 10 19.35 14.96 20.06
CA GLN A 10 19.23 13.51 19.87
C GLN A 10 17.78 13.03 19.98
N SER A 11 17.03 13.49 20.99
CA SER A 11 15.63 13.09 21.15
C SER A 11 14.75 13.53 19.99
N GLN A 12 14.98 14.72 19.41
CA GLN A 12 14.24 15.18 18.23
C GLN A 12 14.57 14.36 16.98
N ILE A 13 15.83 13.98 16.80
CA ILE A 13 16.25 13.13 15.67
C ILE A 13 15.61 11.74 15.79
N GLU A 14 15.60 11.15 17.00
CA GLU A 14 14.93 9.88 17.27
C GLU A 14 13.43 9.96 16.98
N GLU A 15 12.73 10.98 17.47
CA GLU A 15 11.30 11.18 17.22
C GLU A 15 10.97 11.33 15.72
N GLN A 16 11.79 12.07 14.97
CA GLN A 16 11.62 12.20 13.52
C GLN A 16 11.87 10.88 12.79
N ARG A 17 12.85 10.08 13.24
CA ARG A 17 13.14 8.77 12.68
C ARG A 17 11.99 7.79 12.91
N ASP A 18 11.42 7.78 14.11
CA ASP A 18 10.27 6.92 14.45
C ASP A 18 9.01 7.33 13.67
N ARG A 19 8.81 8.64 13.45
CA ARG A 19 7.72 9.12 12.59
C ARG A 19 7.93 8.72 11.12
N ALA A 20 9.16 8.78 10.63
CA ALA A 20 9.47 8.37 9.27
C ALA A 20 9.25 6.86 9.09
N SER A 21 9.72 6.02 10.01
CA SER A 21 9.51 4.56 9.93
C SER A 21 8.03 4.19 9.98
N THR A 22 7.26 4.81 10.88
CA THR A 22 5.80 4.57 10.94
C THR A 22 5.07 5.01 9.69
N LEU A 23 5.56 6.03 8.98
CA LEU A 23 4.99 6.45 7.69
C LEU A 23 5.32 5.43 6.59
N GLU A 24 6.57 4.97 6.52
CA GLU A 24 7.01 3.95 5.57
C GLU A 24 6.23 2.64 5.75
N ASP A 25 6.04 2.19 6.98
CA ASP A 25 5.25 0.99 7.31
C ASP A 25 3.80 1.14 6.85
N ARG A 26 3.20 2.32 7.04
CA ARG A 26 1.83 2.61 6.60
C ARG A 26 1.72 2.65 5.08
N VAL A 27 2.72 3.18 4.38
CA VAL A 27 2.76 3.15 2.92
C VAL A 27 2.85 1.72 2.42
N ALA A 28 3.76 0.92 2.96
CA ALA A 28 3.90 -0.49 2.59
C ALA A 28 2.61 -1.29 2.83
N TYR A 29 1.91 -1.04 3.95
CA TYR A 29 0.61 -1.64 4.21
C TYR A 29 -0.43 -1.27 3.14
N LEU A 30 -0.55 0.02 2.80
CA LEU A 30 -1.50 0.50 1.79
C LEU A 30 -1.19 -0.02 0.38
N GLU A 31 0.10 -0.14 0.03
CA GLU A 31 0.53 -0.72 -1.25
C GLU A 31 0.13 -2.19 -1.36
N ASN A 32 0.29 -2.96 -0.27
CA ASN A 32 -0.14 -4.36 -0.22
C ASN A 32 -1.66 -4.49 -0.34
N GLU A 33 -2.44 -3.70 0.41
CA GLU A 33 -3.90 -3.70 0.34
C GLU A 33 -4.42 -3.32 -1.06
N LEU A 34 -3.78 -2.34 -1.70
CA LEU A 34 -4.11 -1.95 -3.07
C LEU A 34 -3.83 -3.10 -4.04
N ARG A 35 -2.70 -3.80 -3.87
CA ARG A 35 -2.34 -4.95 -4.71
C ARG A 35 -3.35 -6.08 -4.56
N ASP A 36 -3.73 -6.40 -3.33
CA ASP A 36 -4.70 -7.45 -3.04
C ASP A 36 -6.09 -7.10 -3.59
N THR A 37 -6.49 -5.83 -3.48
CA THR A 37 -7.74 -5.32 -4.07
C THR A 37 -7.74 -5.47 -5.59
N GLN A 38 -6.64 -5.11 -6.27
CA GLN A 38 -6.53 -5.28 -7.73
C GLN A 38 -6.63 -6.75 -8.13
N VAL A 39 -5.97 -7.65 -7.40
CA VAL A 39 -6.03 -9.10 -7.66
C VAL A 39 -7.46 -9.61 -7.49
N LEU A 40 -8.16 -9.16 -6.45
CA LEU A 40 -9.56 -9.53 -6.24
C LEU A 40 -10.45 -9.03 -7.38
N LEU A 41 -10.30 -7.76 -7.78
CA LEU A 41 -11.08 -7.18 -8.87
C LEU A 41 -10.90 -7.95 -10.18
N VAL A 42 -9.66 -8.28 -10.55
CA VAL A 42 -9.37 -9.10 -11.74
C VAL A 42 -10.04 -10.47 -11.63
N LYS A 43 -9.93 -11.14 -10.48
CA LYS A 43 -10.59 -12.45 -10.27
C LYS A 43 -12.11 -12.34 -10.39
N THR A 44 -12.70 -11.27 -9.86
CA THR A 44 -14.14 -11.07 -9.95
C THR A 44 -14.61 -10.75 -11.36
N LEU A 45 -13.82 -9.98 -12.13
CA LEU A 45 -14.12 -9.70 -13.54
C LEU A 45 -14.11 -10.99 -14.35
N LYS A 46 -13.04 -11.77 -14.25
CA LYS A 46 -12.93 -13.09 -14.89
C LYS A 46 -14.12 -14.00 -14.59
N ALA A 47 -14.46 -14.15 -13.31
CA ALA A 47 -15.61 -14.96 -12.90
C ALA A 47 -16.95 -14.42 -13.43
N LEU A 48 -17.11 -13.09 -13.54
CA LEU A 48 -18.29 -12.47 -14.12
C LEU A 48 -18.36 -12.71 -15.64
N GLU A 49 -17.24 -12.61 -16.35
CA GLU A 49 -17.15 -12.86 -17.79
C GLU A 49 -17.44 -14.32 -18.13
N GLU A 50 -16.88 -15.26 -17.35
CA GLU A 50 -17.19 -16.69 -17.47
C GLU A 50 -18.69 -16.97 -17.26
N HIS A 51 -19.31 -16.32 -16.26
CA HIS A 51 -20.72 -16.53 -15.95
C HIS A 51 -21.66 -15.85 -16.96
N LEU A 52 -21.28 -14.70 -17.51
CA LEU A 52 -22.10 -13.91 -18.44
C LEU A 52 -21.82 -14.24 -19.91
N GLY A 53 -20.72 -14.95 -20.22
CA GLY A 53 -20.29 -15.26 -21.58
C GLY A 53 -20.01 -14.00 -22.42
N LYS A 54 -19.65 -12.90 -21.75
CA LYS A 54 -19.45 -11.59 -22.36
C LYS A 54 -18.14 -11.02 -21.86
N ASP A 55 -17.35 -10.50 -22.78
CA ASP A 55 -16.16 -9.69 -22.52
C ASP A 55 -16.58 -8.36 -21.85
N ILE A 56 -16.11 -8.14 -20.61
CA ILE A 56 -16.43 -6.97 -19.79
C ILE A 56 -15.25 -6.00 -19.76
N ASP A 57 -14.01 -6.51 -19.75
CA ASP A 57 -12.80 -5.70 -19.70
C ASP A 57 -12.29 -5.23 -21.08
N GLY A 58 -12.81 -5.80 -22.16
CA GLY A 58 -12.56 -5.40 -23.54
C GLY A 58 -11.33 -6.03 -24.16
N ASP A 59 -10.78 -7.11 -23.60
CA ASP A 59 -9.61 -7.81 -24.13
C ASP A 59 -9.93 -8.75 -25.32
N GLY A 60 -11.21 -8.92 -25.65
CA GLY A 60 -11.70 -9.75 -26.74
C GLY A 60 -11.85 -11.23 -26.39
N VAL A 61 -11.58 -11.62 -25.15
CA VAL A 61 -11.71 -12.98 -24.60
C VAL A 61 -12.71 -12.94 -23.44
N ALA A 62 -13.61 -13.91 -23.36
CA ALA A 62 -14.39 -14.12 -22.13
C ALA A 62 -13.63 -15.13 -21.27
N GLY A 63 -12.97 -14.70 -20.18
CA GLY A 63 -12.15 -15.59 -19.34
C GLY A 63 -11.18 -14.95 -18.37
#